data_AF-A0A9D1RSZ6-F1
#
_entry.id   AF-A0A9D1RSZ6-F1
#
_cell.length_a   1.000
_cell.length_b   1.000
_cell.length_c   1.000
_cell.angle_alpha   90.00
_cell.angle_beta   90.00
_cell.angle_gamma   90.00
#
_symmetry.space_group_name_H-M   'P 1'
#
loop_
_entity.id
_entity.type
_entity.pdbx_description
1 polymer ?
#
loop_
_entity_poly.entity_id
_entity_poly.type
_entity_poly.pdbx_seq_one_letter_code
_entity_poly.pdbx_strand_id
1 'polypeptide(L)'
;MNNIIGTTDSETAMIKAIQRAVGAAEDGEIGGETMAAIAARLGADCFPITLEIYDQPTIIAKDVVVCNPSTGLRAYNNSLSGSFSYQKKPCSILVNWGKAVCESACHAWLGQPETVLYRLYSGEFGIRRCMSSKELPDSVKWAVGGMGLLDLYGPQEEGFSGQYADVLRRTNHTALGVKGGMVYLIYCANMTGGEVDEHCRKLGLELAVMLDGGHVAAINGAESFAKLNTGQIQYYMIQGV
;
A
#
# COMPACT_ATOMS: atom_id res chain seq x y z
N MET A 1 -9.47 19.34 -1.09
CA MET A 1 -10.64 19.67 -0.24
C MET A 1 -10.14 20.62 0.84
N ASN A 2 -10.86 21.68 1.16
CA ASN A 2 -10.50 22.50 2.32
C ASN A 2 -10.90 21.73 3.58
N ASN A 3 -10.01 21.65 4.57
CA ASN A 3 -10.32 20.99 5.85
C ASN A 3 -11.40 21.79 6.59
N ILE A 4 -12.33 21.06 7.21
CA ILE A 4 -13.35 21.64 8.09
C ILE A 4 -12.91 21.43 9.53
N ILE A 5 -12.84 22.51 10.30
CA ILE A 5 -12.48 22.47 11.73
C ILE A 5 -13.67 22.94 12.57
N GLY A 6 -13.76 22.43 13.79
CA GLY A 6 -14.75 22.89 14.76
C GLY A 6 -14.51 24.36 15.15
N THR A 7 -15.57 25.14 15.30
CA THR A 7 -15.53 26.52 15.82
C THR A 7 -15.70 26.59 17.34
N THR A 8 -16.13 25.48 17.95
CA THR A 8 -16.29 25.30 19.39
C THR A 8 -15.62 24.03 19.89
N ASP A 9 -15.41 23.94 21.20
CA ASP A 9 -14.88 22.73 21.84
C ASP A 9 -15.81 21.52 21.64
N SER A 10 -17.13 21.73 21.68
CA SER A 10 -18.13 20.68 21.45
C SER A 10 -18.06 20.13 20.02
N GLU A 11 -17.93 21.01 19.03
CA GLU A 11 -17.76 20.59 17.63
C GLU A 11 -16.45 19.83 17.43
N THR A 12 -15.34 20.33 18.00
CA THR A 12 -14.04 19.65 17.95
C THR A 12 -14.10 18.26 18.59
N ALA A 13 -14.75 18.14 19.76
CA ALA A 13 -14.94 16.85 20.42
C ALA A 13 -15.81 15.90 19.59
N MET A 14 -16.86 16.42 18.94
CA MET A 14 -17.71 15.64 18.03
C MET A 14 -16.93 15.14 16.82
N ILE A 15 -16.11 15.98 16.18
CA ILE A 15 -15.27 15.59 15.04
C ILE A 15 -14.32 14.46 15.44
N LYS A 16 -13.61 14.60 16.57
CA LYS A 16 -12.70 13.56 17.06
C LYS A 16 -13.43 12.26 17.39
N ALA A 17 -14.64 12.34 17.94
CA ALA A 17 -15.45 11.16 18.19
C ALA A 17 -15.86 10.43 16.89
N ILE A 18 -16.20 11.18 15.84
CA ILE A 18 -16.48 10.61 14.51
C ILE A 18 -15.22 9.95 13.94
N GLN A 19 -14.08 10.65 13.97
CA GLN A 19 -12.79 10.14 13.49
C GLN A 19 -12.44 8.81 14.15
N ARG A 20 -12.52 8.74 15.48
CA ARG A 20 -12.35 7.49 16.25
C ARG A 20 -13.30 6.40 15.78
N ALA A 21 -14.58 6.72 15.61
CA ALA A 21 -15.61 5.74 15.23
C ALA A 21 -15.41 5.16 13.82
N VAL A 22 -14.76 5.91 12.92
CA VAL A 22 -14.44 5.45 11.55
C VAL A 22 -12.97 5.04 11.38
N GLY A 23 -12.16 5.12 12.44
CA GLY A 23 -10.74 4.79 12.43
C GLY A 23 -9.84 5.83 11.76
N ALA A 24 -10.29 7.05 11.50
CA ALA A 24 -9.45 8.14 10.98
C ALA A 24 -8.57 8.75 12.08
N ALA A 25 -7.53 9.50 11.70
CA ALA A 25 -6.72 10.26 12.66
C ALA A 25 -7.59 11.23 13.50
N GLU A 26 -7.42 11.25 14.82
CA GLU A 26 -8.21 12.08 15.74
C GLU A 26 -7.66 13.52 15.88
N ASP A 27 -7.39 14.16 14.75
CA ASP A 27 -6.81 15.52 14.70
C ASP A 27 -7.84 16.64 14.90
N GLY A 28 -9.14 16.35 14.83
CA GLY A 28 -10.20 17.34 14.92
C GLY A 28 -10.48 18.09 13.61
N GLU A 29 -9.92 17.63 12.48
CA GLU A 29 -10.12 18.18 11.14
C GLU A 29 -10.82 17.19 10.21
N ILE A 30 -11.94 17.60 9.61
CA ILE A 30 -12.58 16.82 8.55
C ILE A 30 -11.92 17.17 7.22
N GLY A 31 -10.94 16.34 6.83
CA GLY A 31 -10.31 16.36 5.51
C GLY A 31 -10.65 15.14 4.65
N GLY A 32 -9.86 14.92 3.60
CA GLY A 32 -10.04 13.79 2.67
C GLY A 32 -9.97 12.42 3.34
N GLU A 33 -9.07 12.22 4.31
CA GLU A 33 -8.94 10.95 5.05
C GLU A 33 -10.21 10.65 5.85
N THR A 34 -10.68 11.61 6.66
CA THR A 34 -11.89 11.48 7.47
C THR A 34 -13.10 11.15 6.58
N MET A 35 -13.26 11.86 5.46
CA MET A 35 -14.37 11.63 4.53
C MET A 35 -14.30 10.26 3.84
N ALA A 36 -13.09 9.80 3.47
CA ALA A 36 -12.91 8.47 2.90
C ALA A 36 -13.26 7.35 3.90
N ALA A 37 -12.85 7.52 5.17
CA ALA A 37 -13.18 6.57 6.24
C ALA A 37 -14.69 6.51 6.51
N ILE A 38 -15.38 7.67 6.54
CA ILE A 38 -16.85 7.73 6.61
C ILE A 38 -17.48 7.02 5.40
N ALA A 39 -17.03 7.33 4.19
CA ALA A 39 -17.54 6.73 2.96
C ALA A 39 -17.38 5.20 2.95
N ALA A 40 -16.22 4.69 3.38
CA ALA A 40 -15.97 3.26 3.53
C ALA A 40 -16.91 2.63 4.57
N ARG A 41 -17.04 3.25 5.75
CA ARG A 41 -17.90 2.77 6.84
C ARG A 41 -19.38 2.70 6.45
N LEU A 42 -19.84 3.65 5.64
CA LEU A 42 -21.21 3.72 5.15
C LEU A 42 -21.45 2.92 3.87
N GLY A 43 -20.42 2.30 3.28
CA GLY A 43 -20.55 1.53 2.05
C GLY A 43 -20.85 2.39 0.81
N ALA A 44 -20.38 3.63 0.78
CA ALA A 44 -20.58 4.53 -0.36
C ALA A 44 -19.96 3.99 -1.66
N ASP A 45 -20.60 4.30 -2.78
CA ASP A 45 -20.17 3.85 -4.11
C ASP A 45 -19.29 4.91 -4.80
N CYS A 46 -18.16 5.24 -4.16
CA CYS A 46 -17.21 6.24 -4.67
C CYS A 46 -15.79 5.69 -4.85
N PHE A 47 -15.59 4.39 -4.64
CA PHE A 47 -14.28 3.74 -4.72
C PHE A 47 -14.10 3.05 -6.09
N PRO A 48 -12.89 3.02 -6.68
CA PRO A 48 -11.65 3.60 -6.15
C PRO A 48 -11.65 5.14 -6.18
N ILE A 49 -11.08 5.75 -5.14
CA ILE A 49 -10.93 7.22 -5.04
C ILE A 49 -9.45 7.59 -4.94
N THR A 50 -9.07 8.73 -5.51
CA THR A 50 -7.72 9.28 -5.44
C THR A 50 -7.72 10.51 -4.53
N LEU A 51 -6.88 10.52 -3.51
CA LEU A 51 -6.74 11.59 -2.53
C LEU A 51 -5.28 11.93 -2.31
N GLU A 52 -5.02 13.14 -1.82
CA GLU A 52 -3.73 13.51 -1.26
C GLU A 52 -3.88 13.49 0.26
N ILE A 53 -3.17 12.58 0.93
CA ILE A 53 -3.26 12.39 2.39
C ILE A 53 -1.88 12.58 2.98
N TYR A 54 -1.72 13.57 3.86
CA TYR A 54 -0.42 14.01 4.38
C TYR A 54 0.62 14.25 3.27
N ASP A 55 0.20 14.98 2.23
CA ASP A 55 1.00 15.33 1.04
C ASP A 55 1.45 14.11 0.20
N GLN A 56 0.84 12.95 0.42
CA GLN A 56 1.12 11.72 -0.32
C GLN A 56 -0.05 11.32 -1.22
N PRO A 57 0.16 11.17 -2.54
CA PRO A 57 -0.85 10.63 -3.44
C PRO A 57 -1.25 9.21 -3.00
N THR A 58 -2.54 9.02 -2.78
CA THR A 58 -3.11 7.77 -2.26
C THR A 58 -4.35 7.39 -3.05
N ILE A 59 -4.43 6.14 -3.49
CA ILE A 59 -5.64 5.55 -4.04
C ILE A 59 -6.23 4.61 -2.99
N ILE A 60 -7.52 4.76 -2.70
CA ILE A 60 -8.26 3.88 -1.79
C ILE A 60 -9.25 3.07 -2.62
N ALA A 61 -9.23 1.75 -2.48
CA ALA A 61 -10.04 0.82 -3.25
C ALA A 61 -10.64 -0.29 -2.38
N LYS A 62 -11.70 -0.95 -2.87
CA LYS A 62 -12.32 -2.07 -2.16
C LYS A 62 -11.49 -3.33 -2.32
N ASP A 63 -10.79 -3.48 -3.43
CA ASP A 63 -9.94 -4.62 -3.74
C ASP A 63 -8.80 -4.22 -4.69
N VAL A 64 -7.95 -5.20 -5.06
CA VAL A 64 -6.94 -5.00 -6.09
C VAL A 64 -6.89 -6.15 -7.10
N VAL A 65 -6.39 -5.82 -8.28
CA VAL A 65 -5.83 -6.76 -9.26
C VAL A 65 -4.33 -6.53 -9.31
N VAL A 66 -3.56 -7.62 -9.33
CA VAL A 66 -2.10 -7.55 -9.35
C VAL A 66 -1.55 -8.30 -10.57
N CYS A 67 -0.56 -7.73 -11.26
CA CYS A 67 -0.01 -8.38 -12.45
C CYS A 67 1.41 -7.92 -12.77
N ASN A 68 2.04 -8.61 -13.73
CA ASN A 68 3.24 -8.15 -14.42
C ASN A 68 2.81 -7.58 -15.78
N PRO A 69 2.62 -6.24 -15.91
CA PRO A 69 2.11 -5.67 -17.14
C PRO A 69 3.19 -5.57 -18.23
N SER A 70 4.48 -5.54 -17.86
CA SER A 70 5.60 -5.30 -18.78
C SER A 70 5.41 -4.04 -19.64
N THR A 71 4.72 -3.05 -19.10
CA THR A 71 4.44 -1.74 -19.71
C THR A 71 4.29 -0.69 -18.60
N GLY A 72 4.12 0.58 -18.97
CA GLY A 72 3.85 1.66 -18.03
C GLY A 72 2.41 1.68 -17.51
N LEU A 73 2.20 2.43 -16.43
CA LEU A 73 0.89 2.59 -15.78
C LEU A 73 -0.13 3.43 -16.54
N ARG A 74 0.25 4.11 -17.64
CA ARG A 74 -0.66 4.98 -18.42
C ARG A 74 -1.96 4.30 -18.85
N ALA A 75 -1.93 2.99 -19.12
CA ALA A 75 -3.10 2.22 -19.55
C ALA A 75 -3.95 1.68 -18.39
N TYR A 76 -3.52 1.88 -17.14
CA TYR A 76 -4.13 1.29 -15.95
C TYR A 76 -4.57 2.41 -15.01
N ASN A 77 -5.87 2.69 -14.95
CA ASN A 77 -6.40 3.65 -13.99
C ASN A 77 -6.33 3.07 -12.59
N ASN A 78 -6.12 3.93 -11.59
CA ASN A 78 -6.06 3.57 -10.18
C ASN A 78 -4.96 2.55 -9.87
N SER A 79 -3.79 2.72 -10.47
CA SER A 79 -2.66 1.78 -10.34
C SER A 79 -1.44 2.38 -9.64
N LEU A 80 -0.66 1.52 -9.00
CA LEU A 80 0.61 1.80 -8.32
C LEU A 80 1.68 0.83 -8.83
N SER A 81 2.94 1.28 -8.91
CA SER A 81 4.08 0.38 -9.04
C SER A 81 4.09 -0.58 -7.84
N GLY A 82 4.36 -1.86 -8.12
CA GLY A 82 4.32 -2.91 -7.12
C GLY A 82 5.67 -3.20 -6.48
N SER A 83 5.83 -4.45 -6.05
CA SER A 83 7.04 -4.91 -5.36
C SER A 83 8.24 -5.13 -6.30
N PHE A 84 9.32 -5.63 -5.73
CA PHE A 84 10.65 -5.70 -6.33
C PHE A 84 10.69 -6.52 -7.62
N SER A 85 11.51 -6.04 -8.56
CA SER A 85 11.74 -6.69 -9.85
C SER A 85 13.22 -6.83 -10.16
N TYR A 86 13.61 -7.96 -10.75
CA TYR A 86 14.97 -8.23 -11.19
C TYR A 86 14.95 -8.78 -12.62
N GLN A 87 15.87 -8.30 -13.47
CA GLN A 87 15.97 -8.73 -14.88
C GLN A 87 14.63 -8.72 -15.63
N LYS A 88 13.83 -7.65 -15.45
CA LYS A 88 12.53 -7.46 -16.13
C LYS A 88 11.45 -8.48 -15.74
N LYS A 89 11.53 -9.04 -14.52
CA LYS A 89 10.54 -9.96 -13.96
C LYS A 89 10.32 -9.64 -12.48
N PRO A 90 9.13 -9.92 -11.91
CA PRO A 90 8.96 -9.90 -10.45
C PRO A 90 9.99 -10.81 -9.78
N CYS A 91 10.57 -10.35 -8.67
CA CYS A 91 11.39 -11.18 -7.80
C CYS A 91 10.84 -11.30 -6.38
N SER A 92 9.71 -10.64 -6.10
CA SER A 92 8.95 -10.71 -4.84
C SER A 92 7.68 -11.56 -5.02
N ILE A 93 7.17 -12.16 -3.93
CA ILE A 93 5.96 -12.99 -3.96
C ILE A 93 4.80 -12.21 -4.60
N LEU A 94 4.15 -12.83 -5.58
CA LEU A 94 3.00 -12.27 -6.29
C LEU A 94 2.00 -13.37 -6.61
N VAL A 95 0.81 -13.27 -6.06
CA VAL A 95 -0.32 -14.16 -6.37
C VAL A 95 -1.46 -13.34 -6.94
N ASN A 96 -2.02 -13.76 -8.08
CA ASN A 96 -3.16 -13.12 -8.71
C ASN A 96 -4.26 -14.15 -8.99
N TRP A 97 -5.47 -13.92 -8.47
CA TRP A 97 -6.60 -14.84 -8.54
C TRP A 97 -6.23 -16.29 -8.15
N GLY A 98 -5.49 -16.43 -7.05
CA GLY A 98 -5.02 -17.73 -6.55
C GLY A 98 -3.90 -18.39 -7.36
N LYS A 99 -3.41 -17.74 -8.42
CA LYS A 99 -2.28 -18.23 -9.21
C LYS A 99 -1.01 -17.47 -8.84
N ALA A 100 0.03 -18.21 -8.46
CA ALA A 100 1.35 -17.63 -8.28
C ALA A 100 1.92 -17.13 -9.63
N VAL A 101 2.22 -15.84 -9.69
CA VAL A 101 2.99 -15.20 -10.78
C VAL A 101 4.47 -15.22 -10.42
N CYS A 102 4.80 -15.04 -9.14
CA CYS A 102 6.12 -15.27 -8.57
C CYS A 102 5.98 -15.98 -7.22
N GLU A 103 6.66 -17.12 -7.07
CA GLU A 103 6.46 -18.03 -5.93
C GLU A 103 7.35 -17.76 -4.73
N SER A 104 8.49 -17.06 -4.90
CA SER A 104 9.56 -16.98 -3.90
C SER A 104 9.73 -15.58 -3.35
N ALA A 105 10.11 -15.48 -2.08
CA ALA A 105 10.52 -14.22 -1.46
C ALA A 105 11.74 -13.60 -2.16
N CYS A 106 11.83 -12.27 -2.15
CA CYS A 106 12.91 -11.50 -2.79
C CYS A 106 14.32 -11.98 -2.43
N HIS A 107 14.53 -12.33 -1.16
CA HIS A 107 15.80 -12.82 -0.64
C HIS A 107 15.75 -14.30 -0.24
N ALA A 108 14.84 -15.09 -0.83
CA ALA A 108 14.73 -16.52 -0.53
C ALA A 108 16.05 -17.28 -0.75
N TRP A 109 16.83 -16.88 -1.75
CA TRP A 109 18.14 -17.45 -2.07
C TRP A 109 19.23 -17.15 -1.01
N LEU A 110 18.98 -16.19 -0.12
CA LEU A 110 19.77 -15.91 1.09
C LEU A 110 19.21 -16.58 2.35
N GLY A 111 18.14 -17.37 2.22
CA GLY A 111 17.43 -17.95 3.36
C GLY A 111 16.62 -16.94 4.18
N GLN A 112 16.31 -15.77 3.60
CA GLN A 112 15.56 -14.70 4.27
C GLN A 112 14.12 -14.63 3.74
N PRO A 113 13.12 -14.56 4.65
CA PRO A 113 11.73 -14.45 4.25
C PRO A 113 11.39 -13.03 3.77
N GLU A 114 10.19 -12.86 3.25
CA GLU A 114 9.60 -11.57 2.89
C GLU A 114 8.24 -11.43 3.54
N THR A 115 7.86 -10.23 3.98
CA THR A 115 6.49 -9.99 4.45
C THR A 115 5.52 -9.94 3.28
N VAL A 116 4.44 -10.69 3.37
CA VAL A 116 3.41 -10.82 2.33
C VAL A 116 2.06 -10.38 2.89
N LEU A 117 1.51 -9.32 2.29
CA LEU A 117 0.13 -8.89 2.51
C LEU A 117 -0.77 -9.63 1.51
N TYR A 118 -1.83 -10.25 1.99
CA TYR A 118 -2.73 -11.06 1.15
C TYR A 118 -4.20 -10.82 1.46
N ARG A 119 -5.04 -11.20 0.52
CA ARG A 119 -6.49 -11.29 0.68
C ARG A 119 -6.99 -12.66 0.29
N LEU A 120 -7.88 -13.22 1.09
CA LEU A 120 -8.56 -14.48 0.82
C LEU A 120 -9.82 -14.26 -0.04
N TYR A 121 -10.30 -15.30 -0.71
CA TYR A 121 -11.60 -15.24 -1.41
C TYR A 121 -12.79 -14.98 -0.48
N SER A 122 -12.66 -15.25 0.83
CA SER A 122 -13.64 -14.87 1.86
C SER A 122 -13.73 -13.36 2.06
N GLY A 123 -12.76 -12.59 1.58
CA GLY A 123 -12.64 -11.16 1.77
C GLY A 123 -11.70 -10.76 2.92
N GLU A 124 -11.27 -11.71 3.76
CA GLU A 124 -10.35 -11.49 4.86
C GLU A 124 -8.95 -11.09 4.37
N PHE A 125 -8.34 -10.13 5.05
CA PHE A 125 -6.96 -9.72 4.84
C PHE A 125 -6.06 -10.36 5.89
N GLY A 126 -4.83 -10.66 5.50
CA GLY A 126 -3.80 -11.09 6.44
C GLY A 126 -2.42 -10.69 5.99
N ILE A 127 -1.46 -10.77 6.92
CA ILE A 127 -0.07 -10.47 6.67
C ILE A 127 0.80 -11.49 7.39
N ARG A 128 1.88 -11.95 6.75
CA ARG A 128 2.87 -12.82 7.38
C ARG A 128 4.18 -12.83 6.62
N ARG A 129 5.26 -13.23 7.27
CA ARG A 129 6.52 -13.57 6.59
C ARG A 129 6.45 -14.95 5.96
N CYS A 130 6.94 -15.07 4.73
CA CYS A 130 6.98 -16.31 3.95
C CYS A 130 8.30 -16.44 3.21
N MET A 131 8.81 -17.67 3.04
CA MET A 131 9.87 -17.94 2.05
C MET A 131 9.27 -18.20 0.67
N SER A 132 8.07 -18.77 0.64
CA SER A 132 7.32 -19.06 -0.58
C SER A 132 5.83 -18.76 -0.43
N SER A 133 5.17 -18.42 -1.53
CA SER A 133 3.70 -18.35 -1.65
C SER A 133 2.98 -19.62 -1.20
N LYS A 134 3.66 -20.77 -1.17
CA LYS A 134 3.11 -22.06 -0.68
C LYS A 134 2.89 -22.10 0.84
N GLU A 135 3.45 -21.15 1.59
CA GLU A 135 3.22 -21.01 3.03
C GLU A 135 2.02 -20.11 3.36
N LEU A 136 1.44 -19.46 2.33
CA LEU A 136 0.23 -18.69 2.52
C LEU A 136 -0.96 -19.63 2.79
N PRO A 137 -2.03 -19.13 3.44
CA PRO A 137 -3.24 -19.92 3.63
C PRO A 137 -3.84 -20.40 2.30
N ASP A 138 -4.66 -21.44 2.37
CA ASP A 138 -5.49 -21.84 1.24
C ASP A 138 -6.45 -20.71 0.84
N SER A 139 -6.90 -20.72 -0.42
CA SER A 139 -7.89 -19.76 -0.93
C SER A 139 -7.45 -18.29 -0.91
N VAL A 140 -6.14 -18.03 -0.99
CA VAL A 140 -5.62 -16.70 -1.32
C VAL A 140 -6.14 -16.26 -2.68
N LYS A 141 -6.81 -15.10 -2.71
CA LYS A 141 -7.23 -14.42 -3.93
C LYS A 141 -6.07 -13.67 -4.55
N TRP A 142 -5.38 -12.84 -3.77
CA TRP A 142 -4.14 -12.18 -4.19
C TRP A 142 -3.18 -12.03 -3.03
N ALA A 143 -1.90 -11.91 -3.35
CA ALA A 143 -0.84 -11.67 -2.37
C ALA A 143 0.26 -10.81 -2.98
N VAL A 144 0.79 -9.90 -2.18
CA VAL A 144 1.87 -8.97 -2.52
C VAL A 144 2.95 -9.06 -1.47
N GLY A 145 4.12 -9.55 -1.85
CA GLY A 145 5.33 -9.47 -1.04
C GLY A 145 5.89 -8.05 -1.04
N GLY A 146 6.56 -7.68 0.05
CA GLY A 146 7.31 -6.44 0.18
C GLY A 146 8.10 -6.45 1.48
N MET A 147 8.72 -5.33 1.80
CA MET A 147 9.35 -5.16 3.11
C MET A 147 8.27 -4.93 4.17
N GLY A 148 8.33 -5.69 5.27
CA GLY A 148 7.41 -5.53 6.39
C GLY A 148 7.40 -4.10 6.94
N LEU A 149 6.19 -3.60 7.22
CA LEU A 149 5.93 -2.36 7.95
C LEU A 149 5.13 -2.67 9.22
N LEU A 150 4.85 -1.65 10.01
CA LEU A 150 4.11 -1.72 11.27
C LEU A 150 4.79 -2.71 12.23
N ASP A 151 4.04 -3.64 12.81
CA ASP A 151 4.57 -4.59 13.78
C ASP A 151 5.54 -5.62 13.16
N LEU A 152 5.65 -5.64 11.83
CA LEU A 152 6.61 -6.46 11.08
C LEU A 152 7.81 -5.66 10.55
N TYR A 153 7.96 -4.40 10.93
CA TYR A 153 9.11 -3.59 10.51
C TYR A 153 10.41 -4.16 11.08
N GLY A 154 11.15 -4.86 10.21
CA GLY A 154 12.44 -5.46 10.53
C GLY A 154 13.24 -5.72 9.26
N PRO A 155 13.78 -4.68 8.59
CA PRO A 155 14.41 -4.83 7.28
C PRO A 155 15.52 -5.89 7.22
N GLN A 156 16.29 -6.04 8.31
CA GLN A 156 17.37 -7.03 8.40
C GLN A 156 16.85 -8.47 8.43
N GLU A 157 15.69 -8.70 9.06
CA GLU A 157 15.04 -10.01 9.16
C GLU A 157 14.47 -10.50 7.82
N GLU A 158 14.40 -9.60 6.83
CA GLU A 158 13.93 -9.89 5.47
C GLU A 158 15.05 -9.70 4.43
N GLY A 159 16.30 -9.58 4.89
CA GLY A 159 17.48 -9.48 4.04
C GLY A 159 17.74 -8.12 3.41
N PHE A 160 16.97 -7.07 3.73
CA PHE A 160 17.21 -5.68 3.31
C PHE A 160 18.32 -5.03 4.15
N SER A 161 19.53 -5.60 4.06
CA SER A 161 20.71 -5.20 4.80
C SER A 161 21.98 -5.31 3.95
N GLY A 162 23.09 -4.74 4.41
CA GLY A 162 24.36 -4.75 3.66
C GLY A 162 24.18 -4.17 2.26
N GLN A 163 24.48 -4.96 1.23
CA GLN A 163 24.33 -4.54 -0.18
C GLN A 163 22.87 -4.31 -0.62
N TYR A 164 21.88 -4.78 0.14
CA TYR A 164 20.44 -4.60 -0.14
C TYR A 164 19.79 -3.51 0.70
N ALA A 165 20.57 -2.78 1.52
CA ALA A 165 20.06 -1.69 2.34
C ALA A 165 19.62 -0.46 1.53
N ASP A 166 19.93 -0.39 0.21
CA ASP A 166 19.53 0.73 -0.65
C ASP A 166 18.00 0.91 -0.71
N VAL A 167 17.22 -0.16 -0.51
CA VAL A 167 15.76 -0.12 -0.38
C VAL A 167 15.29 0.85 0.73
N LEU A 168 16.13 1.13 1.74
CA LEU A 168 15.78 1.99 2.86
C LEU A 168 16.15 3.47 2.65
N ARG A 169 16.88 3.81 1.58
CA ARG A 169 17.40 5.18 1.41
C ARG A 169 16.28 6.19 1.21
N ARG A 170 16.62 7.47 1.41
CA ARG A 170 15.74 8.60 1.07
C ARG A 170 15.47 8.64 -0.42
N THR A 171 14.24 8.32 -0.82
CA THR A 171 13.80 8.39 -2.22
C THR A 171 12.28 8.30 -2.32
N ASN A 172 11.75 8.16 -3.53
CA ASN A 172 10.33 7.86 -3.69
C ASN A 172 10.11 6.37 -3.47
N HIS A 173 9.13 6.02 -2.66
CA HIS A 173 8.72 4.64 -2.42
C HIS A 173 7.26 4.47 -2.79
N THR A 174 6.81 3.23 -2.77
CA THR A 174 5.39 2.91 -2.79
C THR A 174 5.06 1.97 -1.64
N ALA A 175 3.83 1.99 -1.16
CA ALA A 175 3.36 1.12 -0.08
C ALA A 175 1.94 0.61 -0.37
N LEU A 176 1.66 -0.60 0.10
CA LEU A 176 0.34 -1.20 0.08
C LEU A 176 -0.13 -1.40 1.52
N GLY A 177 -1.30 -0.86 1.84
CA GLY A 177 -1.88 -0.89 3.18
C GLY A 177 -3.31 -1.42 3.21
N VAL A 178 -3.76 -1.84 4.39
CA VAL A 178 -5.17 -2.15 4.67
C VAL A 178 -5.63 -1.39 5.91
N LYS A 179 -6.84 -0.84 5.86
CA LYS A 179 -7.51 -0.17 6.98
C LYS A 179 -9.01 -0.20 6.77
N GLY A 180 -9.77 -0.61 7.80
CA GLY A 180 -11.23 -0.61 7.75
C GLY A 180 -11.82 -1.44 6.61
N GLY A 181 -11.14 -2.53 6.21
CA GLY A 181 -11.53 -3.39 5.08
C GLY A 181 -11.26 -2.80 3.69
N MET A 182 -10.57 -1.67 3.60
CA MET A 182 -10.19 -1.00 2.35
C MET A 182 -8.69 -1.16 2.09
N VAL A 183 -8.30 -1.13 0.81
CA VAL A 183 -6.92 -1.21 0.36
C VAL A 183 -6.40 0.18 0.00
N TYR A 184 -5.20 0.51 0.50
CA TYR A 184 -4.53 1.80 0.31
C TYR A 184 -3.29 1.59 -0.55
N LEU A 185 -3.27 2.21 -1.73
CA LEU A 185 -2.14 2.24 -2.66
C LEU A 185 -1.49 3.62 -2.52
N ILE A 186 -0.31 3.67 -1.90
CA ILE A 186 0.29 4.92 -1.42
C ILE A 186 1.59 5.16 -2.18
N TYR A 187 1.72 6.36 -2.75
CA TYR A 187 2.99 6.86 -3.24
C TYR A 187 3.66 7.69 -2.14
N CYS A 188 4.88 7.32 -1.75
CA CYS A 188 5.62 7.95 -0.66
C CYS A 188 6.79 8.76 -1.22
N ALA A 189 6.59 10.06 -1.44
CA ALA A 189 7.59 10.95 -2.03
C ALA A 189 8.70 11.29 -1.02
N ASN A 190 9.96 11.15 -1.44
CA ASN A 190 11.14 11.60 -0.70
C ASN A 190 11.26 11.09 0.77
N MET A 191 10.90 9.84 1.02
CA MET A 191 10.95 9.20 2.35
C MET A 191 12.08 8.18 2.46
N THR A 192 12.57 7.90 3.67
CA THR A 192 13.31 6.67 3.98
C THR A 192 12.35 5.52 4.25
N GLY A 193 12.84 4.28 4.30
CA GLY A 193 12.00 3.15 4.71
C GLY A 193 11.38 3.33 6.11
N GLY A 194 12.12 3.95 7.04
CA GLY A 194 11.59 4.25 8.38
C GLY A 194 10.51 5.32 8.37
N GLU A 195 10.64 6.35 7.54
CA GLU A 195 9.59 7.37 7.41
C GLU A 195 8.34 6.83 6.69
N VAL A 196 8.48 5.88 5.77
CA VAL A 196 7.34 5.15 5.19
C VAL A 196 6.60 4.36 6.27
N ASP A 197 7.32 3.71 7.18
CA ASP A 197 6.73 3.02 8.34
C ASP A 197 5.93 3.99 9.23
N GLU A 198 6.56 5.10 9.61
CA GLU A 198 5.92 6.14 10.42
C GLU A 198 4.70 6.74 9.72
N HIS A 199 4.76 6.96 8.41
CA HIS A 199 3.62 7.44 7.62
C HIS A 199 2.47 6.42 7.62
N CYS A 200 2.76 5.14 7.46
CA CYS A 200 1.76 4.07 7.52
C CYS A 200 1.10 3.96 8.92
N ARG A 201 1.88 4.16 9.99
CA ARG A 201 1.35 4.24 11.37
C ARG A 201 0.49 5.48 11.57
N LYS A 202 0.90 6.63 11.02
CA LYS A 202 0.12 7.88 11.09
C LYS A 202 -1.22 7.75 10.38
N LEU A 203 -1.26 7.06 9.23
CA LEU A 203 -2.50 6.70 8.55
C LEU A 203 -3.36 5.71 9.34
N GLY A 204 -2.87 5.12 10.42
CA GLY A 204 -3.59 4.11 11.21
C GLY A 204 -3.87 2.84 10.39
N LEU A 205 -2.95 2.46 9.49
CA LEU A 205 -3.07 1.20 8.76
C LEU A 205 -2.98 0.01 9.73
N GLU A 206 -3.75 -1.03 9.45
CA GLU A 206 -3.81 -2.27 10.22
C GLU A 206 -2.73 -3.25 9.74
N LEU A 207 -2.51 -3.30 8.42
CA LEU A 207 -1.53 -4.14 7.75
C LEU A 207 -0.84 -3.30 6.68
N ALA A 208 0.48 -3.43 6.51
CA ALA A 208 1.18 -2.72 5.44
C ALA A 208 2.49 -3.40 5.01
N VAL A 209 2.86 -3.19 3.76
CA VAL A 209 4.17 -3.53 3.19
C VAL A 209 4.71 -2.36 2.37
N MET A 210 6.02 -2.13 2.43
CA MET A 210 6.73 -1.22 1.54
C MET A 210 7.16 -1.99 0.29
N LEU A 211 7.00 -1.33 -0.85
CA LEU A 211 7.21 -1.90 -2.18
C LEU A 211 8.47 -1.31 -2.83
N ASP A 212 8.62 -1.50 -4.14
CA ASP A 212 9.76 -0.96 -4.86
C ASP A 212 9.70 0.58 -4.95
N GLY A 213 10.88 1.18 -5.03
CA GLY A 213 11.07 2.62 -4.90
C GLY A 213 12.05 3.18 -5.92
N GLY A 214 12.70 4.28 -5.57
CA GLY A 214 13.65 4.95 -6.45
C GLY A 214 13.01 5.47 -7.73
N HIS A 215 13.68 5.21 -8.85
CA HIS A 215 13.26 5.70 -10.16
C HIS A 215 12.07 4.91 -10.74
N VAL A 216 11.67 3.78 -10.15
CA VAL A 216 10.55 2.96 -10.64
C VAL A 216 9.22 3.28 -9.97
N ALA A 217 9.23 3.95 -8.80
CA ALA A 217 8.03 4.37 -8.10
C ALA A 217 7.10 5.14 -9.04
N ALA A 218 5.85 4.72 -9.14
CA ALA A 218 4.86 5.29 -10.04
C ALA A 218 3.43 5.14 -9.49
N ILE A 219 2.57 6.10 -9.81
CA ILE A 219 1.13 6.08 -9.48
C ILE A 219 0.34 6.68 -10.64
N ASN A 220 -0.82 6.10 -10.94
CA ASN A 220 -1.78 6.61 -11.92
C ASN A 220 -3.20 6.63 -11.33
N GLY A 221 -3.49 7.65 -10.52
CA GLY A 221 -4.82 7.95 -10.00
C GLY A 221 -5.66 8.79 -10.95
N ALA A 222 -6.88 9.09 -10.51
CA ALA A 222 -7.82 9.95 -11.22
C ALA A 222 -7.31 11.40 -11.31
N GLU A 223 -6.77 11.91 -10.20
CA GLU A 223 -6.31 13.29 -10.07
C GLU A 223 -4.90 13.52 -10.64
N SER A 224 -4.63 14.74 -11.11
CA SER A 224 -3.36 15.10 -11.77
C SER A 224 -2.13 14.95 -10.85
N PHE A 225 -2.26 15.23 -9.56
CA PHE A 225 -1.18 15.05 -8.58
C PHE A 225 -0.79 13.57 -8.40
N ALA A 226 -1.68 12.64 -8.76
CA ALA A 226 -1.45 11.21 -8.70
C ALA A 226 -1.12 10.60 -10.08
N LYS A 227 -0.61 11.38 -11.04
CA LYS A 227 -0.13 10.90 -12.35
C LYS A 227 1.39 10.96 -12.43
N LEU A 228 2.08 10.22 -11.55
CA LEU A 228 3.52 10.27 -11.40
C LEU A 228 4.19 9.07 -12.09
N ASN A 229 5.20 9.36 -12.90
CA ASN A 229 6.06 8.36 -13.54
C ASN A 229 5.31 7.26 -14.34
N THR A 230 4.14 7.59 -14.89
CA THR A 230 3.23 6.61 -15.53
C THR A 230 3.79 5.95 -16.79
N GLY A 231 4.83 6.52 -17.39
CA GLY A 231 5.51 5.95 -18.56
C GLY A 231 6.57 4.89 -18.21
N GLN A 232 7.00 4.81 -16.95
CA GLN A 232 8.01 3.87 -16.50
C GLN A 232 7.48 2.44 -16.58
N ILE A 233 8.22 1.56 -17.25
CA ILE A 233 7.84 0.16 -17.40
C ILE A 233 7.82 -0.51 -16.03
N GLN A 234 6.70 -1.13 -15.70
CA GLN A 234 6.49 -1.89 -14.48
C GLN A 234 6.47 -3.39 -14.80
N TYR A 235 7.16 -4.17 -13.97
CA TYR A 235 7.06 -5.63 -13.98
C TYR A 235 6.24 -6.17 -12.83
N TYR A 236 5.82 -5.28 -11.94
CA TYR A 236 4.90 -5.52 -10.83
C TYR A 236 3.97 -4.31 -10.75
N MET A 237 2.67 -4.55 -10.83
CA MET A 237 1.65 -3.51 -10.73
C MET A 237 0.52 -3.97 -9.82
N ILE A 238 -0.02 -3.01 -9.06
CA ILE A 238 -1.22 -3.18 -8.25
C ILE A 238 -2.25 -2.17 -8.77
N GLN A 239 -3.47 -2.62 -9.08
CA GLN A 239 -4.56 -1.78 -9.55
C GLN A 239 -5.75 -1.90 -8.60
N GLY A 240 -6.19 -0.78 -8.03
CA GLY A 240 -7.38 -0.70 -7.19
C GLY A 240 -8.66 -0.88 -8.00
N VAL A 241 -9.57 -1.71 -7.49
CA VAL A 241 -10.90 -2.01 -8.06
C VAL A 241 -12.01 -1.96 -7.01
#